data_AF-A0A369S160-F1
#
_entry.id   AF-A0A369S160-F1
#
_cell.length_a   1.000
_cell.length_b   1.000
_cell.length_c   1.000
_cell.angle_alpha   90.00
_cell.angle_beta   90.00
_cell.angle_gamma   90.00
#
_symmetry.space_group_name_H-M   'P 1'
#
loop_
_entity.id
_entity.type
_entity.pdbx_description
1 polymer ?
#
loop_
_entity_poly.entity_id
_entity_poly.type
_entity_poly.pdbx_seq_one_letter_code
_entity_poly.pdbx_strand_id
1 'polypeptide(L)'
;MASQSELATFRKAIKHMHKIGMKRAQEGDSEGALYCYKEAAAQIKAIPDRGNYFDKVEYSICLDIAIHYVQEEELEEVDQWHSQAEELATKLQDQTKISMCLDVKGDIKRLRGDIDGALSDYKKALETKLIKLGSDDIIVGLSYINIGKVYEIQGKYDDALSMHNKALQTQLAEFGDDDPCVATSYHDMGQILYHQGKYDDALLMYKKALKIRLEEFDDDDLDVAKTYHNIGLVNSKQGKYKDALVMYNKSLEIELAQLDEDDASVATTYLNIAVVYQHQGKYDDALSIMKKSLATQEAKLGGNHPSNATTYLNMGHVFYKQGKYDDALLMYHKSLEIEQAQHGENHSSVATPYHNIGQVYSKQGKYDDALSILNKSLQIQLSQLGENHFSVATLYHTIGQVYYEQGKFNDALSMYNKSLKIEQPQLGDNHPSIATLYNSIGLAYIDQGKNDDALSMLNKSLKIELEQLGDNHPNIATTYHNMASVYDHQGKYDDALSLYNKSLTIQLAQLGENHPSVARSYHKIGLTYDHQGKYDDALAMLNKALAIYIATLGENHPDTATCQENQAEVKHHIASFTST
;
A
#
# COMPACT_ATOMS: atom_id res chain seq x y z
N MET A 1 -41.54 49.59 6.86
CA MET A 1 -41.24 48.86 5.62
C MET A 1 -40.20 49.65 4.86
N ALA A 2 -39.09 49.03 4.46
CA ALA A 2 -38.11 49.67 3.60
C ALA A 2 -38.76 50.06 2.26
N SER A 3 -38.35 51.18 1.68
CA SER A 3 -38.81 51.60 0.35
C SER A 3 -38.31 50.64 -0.74
N GLN A 4 -39.02 50.55 -1.87
CA GLN A 4 -38.57 49.72 -3.01
C GLN A 4 -37.16 50.11 -3.52
N SER A 5 -36.79 51.38 -3.39
CA SER A 5 -35.46 51.89 -3.73
C SER A 5 -34.38 51.41 -2.76
N GLU A 6 -34.67 51.37 -1.46
CA GLU A 6 -33.77 50.82 -0.44
C GLU A 6 -33.58 49.30 -0.63
N LEU A 7 -34.67 48.55 -0.85
CA LEU A 7 -34.59 47.12 -1.12
C LEU A 7 -33.76 46.82 -2.39
N ALA A 8 -33.91 47.60 -3.46
CA ALA A 8 -33.09 47.42 -4.67
C ALA A 8 -31.60 47.67 -4.41
N THR A 9 -31.29 48.64 -3.55
CA THR A 9 -29.90 48.96 -3.14
C THR A 9 -29.30 47.81 -2.33
N PHE A 10 -30.04 47.28 -1.34
CA PHE A 10 -29.64 46.09 -0.57
C PHE A 10 -29.40 44.87 -1.48
N ARG A 11 -30.29 44.62 -2.44
CA ARG A 11 -30.14 43.49 -3.39
C ARG A 11 -28.82 43.57 -4.16
N LYS A 12 -28.44 44.76 -4.63
CA LYS A 12 -27.22 44.95 -5.41
C LYS A 12 -25.98 44.78 -4.54
N ALA A 13 -25.98 45.35 -3.33
CA ALA A 13 -24.87 45.24 -2.39
C ALA A 13 -24.61 43.79 -1.95
N ILE A 14 -25.64 43.09 -1.51
CA ILE A 14 -25.54 41.69 -1.06
C ILE A 14 -25.08 40.77 -2.18
N LYS A 15 -25.65 40.90 -3.39
CA LYS A 15 -25.21 40.12 -4.56
C LYS A 15 -23.76 40.38 -4.93
N HIS A 16 -23.34 41.63 -4.85
CA HIS A 16 -21.96 41.98 -5.16
C HIS A 16 -21.00 41.35 -4.15
N MET A 17 -21.33 41.42 -2.87
CA MET A 17 -20.52 40.83 -1.79
C MET A 17 -20.47 39.30 -1.89
N HIS A 18 -21.60 38.64 -2.14
CA HIS A 18 -21.65 37.19 -2.37
C HIS A 18 -20.79 36.78 -3.57
N LYS A 19 -20.83 37.55 -4.67
CA LYS A 19 -19.97 37.31 -5.84
C LYS A 19 -18.48 37.52 -5.55
N ILE A 20 -18.12 38.50 -4.72
CA ILE A 20 -16.73 38.67 -4.26
C ILE A 20 -16.30 37.47 -3.44
N GLY A 21 -17.15 36.98 -2.53
CA GLY A 21 -16.87 35.78 -1.75
C GLY A 21 -16.63 34.56 -2.64
N MET A 22 -17.49 34.31 -3.63
CA MET A 22 -17.32 33.21 -4.59
C MET A 22 -16.01 33.32 -5.36
N LYS A 23 -15.63 34.54 -5.77
CA LYS A 23 -14.36 34.75 -6.46
C LYS A 23 -13.16 34.48 -5.56
N ARG A 24 -13.19 34.96 -4.32
CA ARG A 24 -12.12 34.72 -3.34
C ARG A 24 -11.94 33.23 -3.03
N ALA A 25 -13.06 32.51 -2.90
CA ALA A 25 -13.05 31.06 -2.75
C ALA A 25 -12.37 30.36 -3.93
N GLN A 26 -12.66 30.79 -5.16
CA GLN A 26 -11.99 30.27 -6.37
C GLN A 26 -10.49 30.60 -6.41
N GLU A 27 -10.09 31.72 -5.81
CA GLU A 27 -8.69 32.15 -5.71
C GLU A 27 -7.96 31.55 -4.49
N GLY A 28 -8.60 30.68 -3.71
CA GLY A 28 -8.01 30.06 -2.52
C GLY A 28 -7.97 30.94 -1.25
N ASP A 29 -8.59 32.12 -1.27
CA ASP A 29 -8.74 33.01 -0.11
C ASP A 29 -9.97 32.59 0.74
N SER A 30 -9.86 31.46 1.44
CA SER A 30 -10.95 30.89 2.26
C SER A 30 -11.42 31.85 3.36
N GLU A 31 -10.50 32.48 4.09
CA GLU A 31 -10.84 33.43 5.16
C GLU A 31 -11.57 34.66 4.61
N GLY A 32 -11.07 35.23 3.51
CA GLY A 32 -11.70 36.38 2.87
C GLY A 32 -13.04 36.03 2.22
N ALA A 33 -13.20 34.82 1.70
CA ALA A 33 -14.48 34.32 1.20
C ALA A 33 -15.51 34.21 2.34
N LEU A 34 -15.16 33.53 3.43
CA LEU A 34 -16.00 33.39 4.63
C LEU A 34 -16.38 34.75 5.23
N TYR A 35 -15.44 35.70 5.29
CA TYR A 35 -15.72 37.06 5.73
C TYR A 35 -16.81 37.71 4.87
N CYS A 36 -16.67 37.65 3.54
CA CYS A 36 -17.65 38.21 2.62
C CYS A 36 -19.03 37.54 2.76
N TYR A 37 -19.05 36.21 2.90
CA TYR A 37 -20.30 35.47 3.06
C TYR A 37 -21.00 35.80 4.38
N LYS A 38 -20.29 35.80 5.51
CA LYS A 38 -20.85 36.11 6.83
C LYS A 38 -21.38 37.54 6.91
N GLU A 39 -20.65 38.50 6.33
CA GLU A 39 -21.08 39.90 6.26
C GLU A 39 -22.35 40.04 5.40
N ALA A 40 -22.42 39.36 4.25
CA ALA A 40 -23.61 39.35 3.40
C ALA A 40 -24.82 38.73 4.12
N ALA A 41 -24.63 37.62 4.86
CA ALA A 41 -25.68 37.00 5.66
C ALA A 41 -26.17 37.93 6.79
N ALA A 42 -25.26 38.62 7.49
CA ALA A 42 -25.60 39.58 8.53
C ALA A 42 -26.43 40.76 7.98
N GLN A 43 -26.06 41.28 6.82
CA GLN A 43 -26.81 42.34 6.15
C GLN A 43 -28.22 41.90 5.75
N ILE A 44 -28.40 40.65 5.30
CA ILE A 44 -29.74 40.11 5.00
C ILE A 44 -30.58 40.00 6.28
N LYS A 45 -29.99 39.52 7.39
CA LYS A 45 -30.67 39.37 8.68
C LYS A 45 -31.22 40.70 9.21
N ALA A 46 -30.54 41.81 8.91
CA ALA A 46 -30.94 43.16 9.31
C ALA A 46 -32.12 43.75 8.52
N ILE A 47 -32.55 43.13 7.40
CA ILE A 47 -33.65 43.64 6.57
C ILE A 47 -35.01 43.18 7.15
N PRO A 48 -35.87 44.11 7.60
CA PRO A 48 -37.22 43.76 8.06
C PRO A 48 -38.12 43.38 6.89
N ASP A 49 -38.94 42.34 7.05
CA ASP A 49 -39.95 41.91 6.06
C ASP A 49 -39.37 41.62 4.67
N ARG A 50 -38.24 40.89 4.66
CA ARG A 50 -37.37 40.68 3.50
C ARG A 50 -37.98 39.79 2.39
N GLY A 51 -39.01 39.00 2.68
CA GLY A 51 -39.71 38.16 1.70
C GLY A 51 -38.82 37.13 0.97
N ASN A 52 -39.45 36.36 0.07
CA ASN A 52 -38.84 35.15 -0.50
C ASN A 52 -37.56 35.40 -1.33
N TYR A 53 -37.34 36.62 -1.84
CA TYR A 53 -36.13 36.92 -2.59
C TYR A 53 -34.88 36.83 -1.71
N PHE A 54 -34.92 37.49 -0.54
CA PHE A 54 -33.77 37.50 0.35
C PHE A 54 -33.60 36.14 1.03
N ASP A 55 -34.68 35.41 1.31
CA ASP A 55 -34.60 34.01 1.76
C ASP A 55 -33.86 33.12 0.74
N LYS A 56 -34.04 33.34 -0.57
CA LYS A 56 -33.33 32.59 -1.62
C LYS A 56 -31.83 32.89 -1.66
N VAL A 57 -31.44 34.14 -1.42
CA VAL A 57 -30.03 34.57 -1.41
C VAL A 57 -29.35 34.16 -0.12
N GLU A 58 -30.03 34.31 1.02
CA GLU A 58 -29.57 33.85 2.33
C GLU A 58 -29.32 32.35 2.31
N TYR A 59 -30.23 31.56 1.71
CA TYR A 59 -30.01 30.13 1.50
C TYR A 59 -28.68 29.84 0.80
N SER A 60 -28.41 30.50 -0.34
CA SER A 60 -27.19 30.24 -1.12
C SER A 60 -25.94 30.60 -0.33
N ILE A 61 -25.95 31.72 0.38
CA ILE A 61 -24.84 32.14 1.23
C ILE A 61 -24.62 31.16 2.38
N CYS A 62 -25.68 30.75 3.09
CA CYS A 62 -25.57 29.79 4.18
C CYS A 62 -25.05 28.43 3.70
N LEU A 63 -25.48 27.99 2.52
CA LEU A 63 -24.99 26.74 1.92
C LEU A 63 -23.50 26.85 1.54
N ASP A 64 -23.08 27.95 0.92
CA ASP A 64 -21.67 28.17 0.55
C ASP A 64 -20.76 28.23 1.79
N ILE A 65 -21.22 28.85 2.87
CA ILE A 65 -20.51 28.85 4.17
C ILE A 65 -20.42 27.43 4.73
N ALA A 66 -21.52 26.67 4.71
CA ALA A 66 -21.52 25.29 5.20
C ALA A 66 -20.57 24.40 4.41
N ILE A 67 -20.53 24.55 3.08
CA ILE A 67 -19.59 23.81 2.20
C ILE A 67 -18.13 24.20 2.52
N HIS A 68 -17.83 25.49 2.75
CA HIS A 68 -16.50 25.90 3.20
C HIS A 68 -16.10 25.20 4.49
N TYR A 69 -16.98 25.21 5.49
CA TYR A 69 -16.66 24.57 6.77
C TYR A 69 -16.57 23.04 6.68
N VAL A 70 -17.25 22.41 5.72
CA VAL A 70 -17.05 20.99 5.42
C VAL A 70 -15.65 20.75 4.86
N GLN A 71 -15.13 21.66 4.02
CA GLN A 71 -13.78 21.55 3.45
C GLN A 71 -12.67 21.74 4.50
N GLU A 72 -12.89 22.62 5.47
CA GLU A 72 -11.98 22.88 6.61
C GLU A 72 -12.18 21.88 7.77
N GLU A 73 -13.12 20.94 7.65
CA GLU A 73 -13.50 19.96 8.68
C GLU A 73 -13.95 20.56 10.03
N GLU A 74 -14.41 21.82 10.04
CA GLU A 74 -14.90 22.52 11.24
C GLU A 74 -16.38 22.20 11.54
N LEU A 75 -16.65 20.98 12.00
CA LEU A 75 -18.00 20.43 12.13
C LEU A 75 -18.99 21.25 12.98
N GLU A 76 -18.53 21.98 14.00
CA GLU A 76 -19.41 22.80 14.85
C GLU A 76 -20.03 23.97 14.07
N GLU A 77 -19.24 24.63 13.23
CA GLU A 77 -19.72 25.74 12.39
C GLU A 77 -20.60 25.20 11.24
N VAL A 78 -20.26 24.04 10.66
CA VAL A 78 -21.08 23.43 9.60
C VAL A 78 -22.53 23.24 10.05
N ASP A 79 -22.75 22.64 11.22
CA ASP A 79 -24.10 22.33 11.72
C ASP A 79 -24.99 23.59 11.80
N GLN A 80 -24.41 24.71 12.24
CA GLN A 80 -25.14 25.98 12.37
C GLN A 80 -25.61 26.50 11.01
N TRP A 81 -24.70 26.59 10.04
CA TRP A 81 -24.99 27.16 8.72
C TRP A 81 -25.82 26.21 7.85
N HIS A 82 -25.59 24.91 7.97
CA HIS A 82 -26.42 23.86 7.37
C HIS A 82 -27.86 23.94 7.84
N SER A 83 -28.09 24.02 9.16
CA SER A 83 -29.45 24.09 9.73
C SER A 83 -30.22 25.32 9.23
N GLN A 84 -29.54 26.48 9.14
CA GLN A 84 -30.12 27.70 8.59
C GLN A 84 -30.48 27.55 7.10
N ALA A 85 -29.62 26.92 6.30
CA ALA A 85 -29.90 26.64 4.90
C ALA A 85 -31.09 25.67 4.73
N GLU A 86 -31.17 24.61 5.55
CA GLU A 86 -32.25 23.62 5.51
C GLU A 86 -33.62 24.22 5.88
N GLU A 87 -33.67 25.10 6.90
CA GLU A 87 -34.88 25.83 7.28
C GLU A 87 -35.38 26.71 6.13
N LEU A 88 -34.46 27.48 5.51
CA LEU A 88 -34.80 28.36 4.38
C LEU A 88 -35.25 27.57 3.15
N ALA A 89 -34.59 26.45 2.82
CA ALA A 89 -34.98 25.58 1.72
C ALA A 89 -36.40 25.02 1.93
N THR A 90 -36.69 24.58 3.16
CA THR A 90 -38.00 24.06 3.55
C THR A 90 -39.09 25.14 3.49
N LYS A 91 -38.80 26.35 4.01
CA LYS A 91 -39.69 27.51 3.93
C LYS A 91 -40.03 27.89 2.49
N LEU A 92 -39.03 27.82 1.60
CA LEU A 92 -39.19 28.08 0.17
C LEU A 92 -39.91 26.95 -0.59
N GLN A 93 -40.08 25.78 0.03
CA GLN A 93 -40.63 24.56 -0.59
C GLN A 93 -39.88 24.15 -1.87
N ASP A 94 -38.59 24.47 -1.94
CA ASP A 94 -37.74 24.24 -3.10
C ASP A 94 -37.00 22.90 -2.96
N GLN A 95 -37.51 21.88 -3.65
CA GLN A 95 -37.01 20.51 -3.55
C GLN A 95 -35.55 20.37 -4.01
N THR A 96 -35.10 21.18 -4.97
CA THR A 96 -33.70 21.18 -5.42
C THR A 96 -32.79 21.76 -4.34
N LYS A 97 -33.24 22.78 -3.62
CA LYS A 97 -32.49 23.33 -2.49
C LYS A 97 -32.42 22.38 -1.31
N ILE A 98 -33.52 21.68 -1.04
CA ILE A 98 -33.58 20.64 0.00
C ILE A 98 -32.60 19.51 -0.32
N SER A 99 -32.50 19.08 -1.59
CA SER A 99 -31.55 18.03 -1.97
C SER A 99 -30.09 18.46 -1.83
N MET A 100 -29.74 19.72 -2.11
CA MET A 100 -28.39 20.22 -1.83
C MET A 100 -28.06 20.25 -0.32
N CYS A 101 -29.03 20.58 0.54
CA CYS A 101 -28.84 20.46 2.00
C CYS A 101 -28.66 19.00 2.45
N LEU A 102 -29.25 18.04 1.75
CA LEU A 102 -29.03 16.61 2.01
C LEU A 102 -27.61 16.17 1.64
N ASP A 103 -26.99 16.73 0.60
CA ASP A 103 -25.58 16.44 0.32
C ASP A 103 -24.69 16.92 1.47
N VAL A 104 -24.84 18.18 1.92
CA VAL A 104 -24.06 18.71 3.05
C VAL A 104 -24.30 17.89 4.33
N LYS A 105 -25.53 17.44 4.56
CA LYS A 105 -25.86 16.52 5.66
C LYS A 105 -25.13 15.18 5.54
N GLY A 106 -25.03 14.66 4.32
CA GLY A 106 -24.22 13.49 4.00
C GLY A 106 -22.74 13.71 4.31
N ASP A 107 -22.19 14.89 3.99
CA ASP A 107 -20.79 15.22 4.27
C ASP A 107 -20.51 15.28 5.78
N ILE A 108 -21.39 15.94 6.54
CA ILE A 108 -21.32 15.98 8.01
C ILE A 108 -21.29 14.56 8.59
N LYS A 109 -22.18 13.68 8.14
CA LYS A 109 -22.23 12.29 8.60
C LYS A 109 -20.98 11.51 8.24
N ARG A 110 -20.48 11.69 7.00
CA ARG A 110 -19.25 11.05 6.53
C ARG A 110 -18.06 11.46 7.39
N LEU A 111 -17.89 12.75 7.66
CA LEU A 111 -16.83 13.28 8.53
C LEU A 111 -16.96 12.79 9.99
N ARG A 112 -18.19 12.55 10.46
CA ARG A 112 -18.46 11.92 11.77
C ARG A 112 -18.30 10.39 11.79
N GLY A 113 -17.98 9.78 10.67
CA GLY A 113 -17.83 8.32 10.54
C GLY A 113 -19.13 7.53 10.34
N ASP A 114 -20.29 8.19 10.21
CA ASP A 114 -21.56 7.56 9.83
C ASP A 114 -21.64 7.39 8.30
N ILE A 115 -20.86 6.44 7.78
CA ILE A 115 -20.70 6.22 6.34
C ILE A 115 -22.01 5.75 5.68
N ASP A 116 -22.77 4.87 6.34
CA ASP A 116 -24.04 4.38 5.81
C ASP A 116 -25.15 5.44 5.86
N GLY A 117 -25.19 6.24 6.91
CA GLY A 117 -26.09 7.39 7.01
C GLY A 117 -25.78 8.45 5.96
N ALA A 118 -24.50 8.70 5.67
CA ALA A 118 -24.06 9.59 4.59
C ALA A 118 -24.55 9.07 3.23
N LEU A 119 -24.33 7.79 2.93
CA LEU A 119 -24.80 7.16 1.69
C LEU A 119 -26.32 7.27 1.51
N SER A 120 -27.08 7.11 2.60
CA SER A 120 -28.53 7.24 2.58
C SER A 120 -28.98 8.64 2.17
N ASP A 121 -28.34 9.67 2.73
CA ASP A 121 -28.71 11.07 2.45
C ASP A 121 -28.28 11.48 1.03
N TYR A 122 -27.10 11.09 0.56
CA TYR A 122 -26.68 11.32 -0.82
C TYR A 122 -27.60 10.64 -1.84
N LYS A 123 -28.07 9.41 -1.57
CA LYS A 123 -28.99 8.72 -2.48
C LYS A 123 -30.35 9.42 -2.56
N LYS A 124 -30.87 9.93 -1.45
CA LYS A 124 -32.11 10.74 -1.45
C LYS A 124 -31.93 12.06 -2.18
N ALA A 125 -30.78 12.72 -1.98
CA ALA A 125 -30.44 13.93 -2.71
C ALA A 125 -30.41 13.69 -4.22
N LEU A 126 -29.70 12.63 -4.64
CA LEU A 126 -29.58 12.21 -6.02
C LEU A 126 -30.94 11.91 -6.67
N GLU A 127 -31.80 11.12 -6.00
CA GLU A 127 -33.13 10.78 -6.52
C GLU A 127 -33.96 12.04 -6.81
N THR A 128 -33.96 12.99 -5.88
CA THR A 128 -34.68 14.26 -6.03
C THR A 128 -34.13 15.07 -7.20
N LYS A 129 -32.80 15.17 -7.33
CA LYS A 129 -32.15 15.93 -8.41
C LYS A 129 -32.38 15.29 -9.77
N LEU A 130 -32.32 13.97 -9.89
CA LEU A 130 -32.61 13.25 -11.13
C LEU A 130 -34.02 13.55 -11.65
N ILE A 131 -35.01 13.58 -10.74
CA ILE A 131 -36.40 13.90 -11.09
C ILE A 131 -36.56 15.37 -11.54
N LYS A 132 -35.81 16.29 -10.94
CA LYS A 132 -35.98 17.74 -11.13
C LYS A 132 -35.12 18.34 -12.24
N LEU A 133 -33.90 17.85 -12.41
CA LEU A 133 -32.87 18.44 -13.27
C LEU A 133 -32.53 17.54 -14.47
N GLY A 134 -32.73 16.23 -14.36
CA GLY A 134 -32.33 15.24 -15.37
C GLY A 134 -30.92 14.67 -15.11
N SER A 135 -30.55 13.61 -15.86
CA SER A 135 -29.29 12.88 -15.64
C SER A 135 -28.03 13.64 -16.01
N ASP A 136 -28.16 14.60 -16.92
CA ASP A 136 -27.00 15.24 -17.56
C ASP A 136 -26.59 16.53 -16.83
N ASP A 137 -27.35 16.93 -15.80
CA ASP A 137 -27.10 18.14 -15.03
C ASP A 137 -25.88 17.98 -14.09
N ILE A 138 -25.02 18.99 -14.04
CA ILE A 138 -23.79 18.96 -13.23
C ILE A 138 -24.07 18.79 -11.73
N ILE A 139 -25.21 19.28 -11.22
CA ILE A 139 -25.60 19.15 -9.81
C ILE A 139 -25.93 17.69 -9.47
N VAL A 140 -26.40 16.91 -10.44
CA VAL A 140 -26.54 15.45 -10.35
C VAL A 140 -25.17 14.79 -10.34
N GLY A 141 -24.25 15.26 -11.21
CA GLY A 141 -22.84 14.87 -11.23
C GLY A 141 -22.16 14.93 -9.86
N LEU A 142 -22.32 16.05 -9.14
CA LEU A 142 -21.76 16.22 -7.79
C LEU A 142 -22.26 15.16 -6.79
N SER A 143 -23.54 14.78 -6.86
CA SER A 143 -24.06 13.70 -6.02
C SER A 143 -23.47 12.34 -6.40
N TYR A 144 -23.18 12.08 -7.68
CA TYR A 144 -22.45 10.87 -8.07
C TYR A 144 -21.04 10.84 -7.47
N ILE A 145 -20.30 11.96 -7.47
CA ILE A 145 -18.97 12.04 -6.83
C ILE A 145 -19.06 11.68 -5.34
N ASN A 146 -20.00 12.29 -4.62
CA ASN A 146 -20.17 12.05 -3.18
C ASN A 146 -20.51 10.58 -2.86
N ILE A 147 -21.39 9.96 -3.66
CA ILE A 147 -21.70 8.53 -3.53
C ILE A 147 -20.48 7.67 -3.88
N GLY A 148 -19.73 8.05 -4.93
CA GLY A 148 -18.50 7.38 -5.36
C GLY A 148 -17.46 7.31 -4.24
N LYS A 149 -17.18 8.46 -3.59
CA LYS A 149 -16.29 8.56 -2.42
C LYS A 149 -16.74 7.65 -1.27
N VAL A 150 -18.05 7.56 -1.00
CA VAL A 150 -18.55 6.66 0.04
C VAL A 150 -18.35 5.19 -0.35
N TYR A 151 -18.59 4.82 -1.60
CA TYR A 151 -18.33 3.45 -2.06
C TYR A 151 -16.84 3.09 -2.02
N GLU A 152 -15.96 4.04 -2.29
CA GLU A 152 -14.51 3.87 -2.12
C GLU A 152 -14.16 3.57 -0.66
N ILE A 153 -14.67 4.36 0.30
CA ILE A 153 -14.48 4.12 1.74
C ILE A 153 -14.98 2.72 2.15
N GLN A 154 -16.08 2.26 1.54
CA GLN A 154 -16.64 0.93 1.78
C GLN A 154 -15.88 -0.21 1.06
N GLY A 155 -14.84 0.10 0.27
CA GLY A 155 -14.11 -0.87 -0.56
C GLY A 155 -14.92 -1.40 -1.76
N LYS A 156 -16.07 -0.80 -2.08
CA LYS A 156 -16.92 -1.15 -3.23
C LYS A 156 -16.43 -0.44 -4.49
N TYR A 157 -15.21 -0.78 -4.90
CA TYR A 157 -14.49 -0.06 -5.95
C TYR A 157 -15.20 -0.06 -7.32
N ASP A 158 -15.89 -1.13 -7.69
CA ASP A 158 -16.64 -1.17 -8.97
C ASP A 158 -17.87 -0.24 -8.94
N ASP A 159 -18.57 -0.16 -7.79
CA ASP A 159 -19.67 0.77 -7.60
C ASP A 159 -19.16 2.23 -7.58
N ALA A 160 -18.01 2.46 -6.95
CA ALA A 160 -17.34 3.76 -6.95
C ALA A 160 -16.99 4.21 -8.38
N LEU A 161 -16.31 3.35 -9.17
CA LEU A 161 -16.00 3.64 -10.57
C LEU A 161 -17.25 3.90 -11.41
N SER A 162 -18.34 3.16 -11.17
CA SER A 162 -19.61 3.41 -11.85
C SER A 162 -20.16 4.81 -11.56
N MET A 163 -20.07 5.28 -10.31
CA MET A 163 -20.50 6.63 -9.95
C MET A 163 -19.57 7.70 -10.52
N HIS A 164 -18.24 7.55 -10.39
CA HIS A 164 -17.28 8.51 -10.95
C HIS A 164 -17.39 8.61 -12.48
N ASN A 165 -17.67 7.50 -13.19
CA ASN A 165 -17.94 7.54 -14.63
C ASN A 165 -19.21 8.34 -14.97
N LYS A 166 -20.28 8.23 -14.17
CA LYS A 166 -21.49 9.03 -14.38
C LYS A 166 -21.23 10.52 -14.10
N ALA A 167 -20.50 10.84 -13.05
CA ALA A 167 -20.06 12.20 -12.77
C ALA A 167 -19.23 12.77 -13.93
N LEU A 168 -18.26 12.00 -14.42
CA LEU A 168 -17.44 12.35 -15.57
C LEU A 168 -18.29 12.67 -16.81
N GLN A 169 -19.33 11.88 -17.10
CA GLN A 169 -20.23 12.14 -18.23
C GLN A 169 -20.96 13.50 -18.09
N THR A 170 -21.42 13.85 -16.89
CA THR A 170 -22.06 15.17 -16.66
C THR A 170 -21.07 16.32 -16.82
N GLN A 171 -19.81 16.15 -16.39
CA GLN A 171 -18.76 17.17 -16.53
C GLN A 171 -18.36 17.35 -17.99
N LEU A 172 -18.17 16.27 -18.73
CA LEU A 172 -17.85 16.30 -20.16
C LEU A 172 -18.96 16.98 -20.98
N ALA A 173 -20.23 16.77 -20.60
CA ALA A 173 -21.36 17.38 -21.28
C ALA A 173 -21.46 18.90 -21.06
N GLU A 174 -21.15 19.36 -19.84
CA GLU A 174 -21.26 20.79 -19.46
C GLU A 174 -20.00 21.60 -19.83
N PHE A 175 -18.81 21.06 -19.56
CA PHE A 175 -17.55 21.81 -19.62
C PHE A 175 -16.60 21.36 -20.75
N GLY A 176 -16.77 20.16 -21.30
CA GLY A 176 -15.88 19.60 -22.32
C GLY A 176 -14.70 18.80 -21.76
N ASP A 177 -13.78 18.39 -22.63
CA ASP A 177 -12.71 17.43 -22.30
C ASP A 177 -11.57 18.02 -21.46
N ASP A 178 -11.32 19.32 -21.57
CA ASP A 178 -10.13 19.99 -21.03
C ASP A 178 -10.41 20.68 -19.68
N ASP A 179 -11.59 20.50 -19.08
CA ASP A 179 -11.93 21.17 -17.82
C ASP A 179 -11.20 20.53 -16.59
N PRO A 180 -10.71 21.33 -15.63
CA PRO A 180 -10.10 20.82 -14.41
C PRO A 180 -10.93 19.80 -13.61
N CYS A 181 -12.26 19.92 -13.60
CA CYS A 181 -13.13 18.94 -12.94
C CYS A 181 -13.06 17.56 -13.60
N VAL A 182 -12.87 17.52 -14.92
CA VAL A 182 -12.68 16.27 -15.68
C VAL A 182 -11.34 15.64 -15.30
N ALA A 183 -10.29 16.44 -15.14
CA ALA A 183 -9.00 15.96 -14.65
C ALA A 183 -9.10 15.34 -13.26
N THR A 184 -9.85 15.96 -12.35
CA THR A 184 -10.10 15.43 -11.00
C THR A 184 -10.86 14.12 -11.03
N SER A 185 -11.88 13.97 -11.87
CA SER A 185 -12.58 12.69 -12.03
C SER A 185 -11.66 11.58 -12.56
N TYR A 186 -10.78 11.89 -13.52
CA TYR A 186 -9.77 10.92 -13.96
C TYR A 186 -8.77 10.59 -12.84
N HIS A 187 -8.36 11.56 -12.03
CA HIS A 187 -7.47 11.32 -10.89
C HIS A 187 -8.11 10.37 -9.86
N ASP A 188 -9.34 10.65 -9.44
CA ASP A 188 -10.10 9.83 -8.48
C ASP A 188 -10.30 8.40 -9.01
N MET A 189 -10.66 8.25 -10.29
CA MET A 189 -10.77 6.95 -10.93
C MET A 189 -9.43 6.21 -10.95
N GLY A 190 -8.33 6.91 -11.18
CA GLY A 190 -6.98 6.35 -11.11
C GLY A 190 -6.63 5.82 -9.72
N GLN A 191 -7.06 6.50 -8.66
CA GLN A 191 -6.87 6.07 -7.27
C GLN A 191 -7.66 4.81 -6.96
N ILE A 192 -8.93 4.76 -7.37
CA ILE A 192 -9.77 3.57 -7.19
C ILE A 192 -9.17 2.37 -7.94
N LEU A 193 -8.74 2.56 -9.19
CA LEU A 193 -8.10 1.49 -9.99
C LEU A 193 -6.78 1.02 -9.38
N TYR A 194 -6.00 1.92 -8.79
CA TYR A 194 -4.80 1.58 -8.04
C TYR A 194 -5.11 0.67 -6.85
N HIS A 195 -6.15 0.99 -6.07
CA HIS A 195 -6.58 0.16 -4.94
C HIS A 195 -7.14 -1.21 -5.38
N GLN A 196 -7.69 -1.32 -6.59
CA GLN A 196 -8.04 -2.59 -7.21
C GLN A 196 -6.84 -3.40 -7.73
N GLY A 197 -5.62 -2.84 -7.72
CA GLY A 197 -4.43 -3.45 -8.32
C GLY A 197 -4.41 -3.41 -9.86
N LYS A 198 -5.33 -2.68 -10.49
CA LYS A 198 -5.39 -2.47 -11.95
C LYS A 198 -4.45 -1.35 -12.37
N TYR A 199 -3.14 -1.59 -12.19
CA TYR A 199 -2.11 -0.56 -12.31
C TYR A 199 -2.01 0.07 -13.70
N ASP A 200 -2.22 -0.69 -14.79
CA ASP A 200 -2.18 -0.14 -16.14
C ASP A 200 -3.35 0.81 -16.43
N ASP A 201 -4.55 0.46 -15.96
CA ASP A 201 -5.73 1.31 -16.08
C ASP A 201 -5.61 2.55 -15.19
N ALA A 202 -5.09 2.40 -13.97
CA ALA A 202 -4.79 3.53 -13.08
C ALA A 202 -3.80 4.51 -13.73
N LEU A 203 -2.71 3.99 -14.32
CA LEU A 203 -1.73 4.80 -15.03
C LEU A 203 -2.34 5.56 -16.22
N LEU A 204 -3.26 4.91 -16.95
CA LEU A 204 -3.97 5.55 -18.06
C LEU A 204 -4.82 6.72 -17.56
N MET A 205 -5.58 6.54 -16.48
CA MET A 205 -6.41 7.61 -15.91
C MET A 205 -5.56 8.77 -15.39
N TYR A 206 -4.50 8.50 -14.64
CA TYR A 206 -3.60 9.57 -14.18
C TYR A 206 -2.92 10.32 -15.32
N LYS A 207 -2.55 9.64 -16.42
CA LYS A 207 -2.00 10.32 -17.60
C LYS A 207 -3.01 11.24 -18.28
N LYS A 208 -4.29 10.87 -18.32
CA LYS A 208 -5.36 11.75 -18.82
C LYS A 208 -5.52 12.98 -17.92
N ALA A 209 -5.58 12.77 -16.61
CA ALA A 209 -5.64 13.86 -15.63
C ALA A 209 -4.45 14.81 -15.77
N LEU A 210 -3.23 14.26 -15.85
CA LEU A 210 -2.00 15.03 -15.98
C LEU A 210 -1.97 15.86 -17.27
N LYS A 211 -2.43 15.29 -18.39
CA LYS A 211 -2.49 16.01 -19.67
C LYS A 211 -3.33 17.27 -19.56
N ILE A 212 -4.54 17.16 -19.01
CA ILE A 212 -5.45 18.29 -18.82
C ILE A 212 -4.84 19.31 -17.85
N ARG A 213 -4.30 18.84 -16.71
CA ARG A 213 -3.69 19.72 -15.71
C ARG A 213 -2.52 20.54 -16.26
N LEU A 214 -1.67 19.97 -17.11
CA LEU A 214 -0.57 20.69 -17.75
C LEU A 214 -1.00 21.67 -18.86
N GLU A 215 -2.22 21.53 -19.38
CA GLU A 215 -2.78 22.43 -20.40
C GLU A 215 -3.50 23.64 -19.75
N GLU A 216 -4.11 23.44 -18.58
CA GLU A 216 -4.93 24.46 -17.88
C GLU A 216 -4.22 25.16 -16.71
N PHE A 217 -3.27 24.49 -16.06
CA PHE A 217 -2.54 25.03 -14.91
C PHE A 217 -1.09 25.34 -15.25
N ASP A 218 -0.47 26.20 -14.44
CA ASP A 218 0.97 26.40 -14.48
C ASP A 218 1.69 25.10 -14.11
N ASP A 219 2.89 24.88 -14.68
CA ASP A 219 3.67 23.63 -14.50
C ASP A 219 3.99 23.33 -13.02
N ASP A 220 3.88 24.32 -12.13
CA ASP A 220 4.13 24.24 -10.68
C ASP A 220 2.86 24.07 -9.83
N ASP A 221 1.70 23.80 -10.41
CA ASP A 221 0.46 23.57 -9.65
C ASP A 221 0.50 22.31 -8.77
N LEU A 222 -0.02 22.39 -7.54
CA LEU A 222 0.00 21.28 -6.58
C LEU A 222 -0.81 20.06 -7.02
N ASP A 223 -1.84 20.22 -7.84
CA ASP A 223 -2.59 19.10 -8.41
C ASP A 223 -1.79 18.40 -9.54
N VAL A 224 -0.90 19.12 -10.23
CA VAL A 224 0.11 18.51 -11.11
C VAL A 224 1.06 17.65 -10.28
N ALA A 225 1.57 18.17 -9.16
CA ALA A 225 2.44 17.42 -8.23
C ALA A 225 1.76 16.14 -7.73
N LYS A 226 0.54 16.23 -7.18
CA LYS A 226 -0.24 15.06 -6.72
C LYS A 226 -0.39 13.99 -7.81
N THR A 227 -0.58 14.40 -9.06
CA THR A 227 -0.70 13.45 -10.18
C THR A 227 0.63 12.76 -10.47
N TYR A 228 1.74 13.52 -10.48
CA TYR A 228 3.07 12.93 -10.60
C TYR A 228 3.37 11.95 -9.46
N HIS A 229 3.05 12.31 -8.21
CA HIS A 229 3.18 11.43 -7.05
C HIS A 229 2.46 10.08 -7.27
N ASN A 230 1.20 10.13 -7.70
CA ASN A 230 0.38 8.93 -7.89
C ASN A 230 0.82 8.08 -9.09
N ILE A 231 1.31 8.70 -10.17
CA ILE A 231 1.98 7.98 -11.25
C ILE A 231 3.25 7.29 -10.72
N GLY A 232 4.01 7.96 -9.84
CA GLY A 232 5.15 7.39 -9.14
C GLY A 232 4.79 6.13 -8.34
N LEU A 233 3.69 6.19 -7.58
CA LEU A 233 3.15 5.06 -6.82
C LEU A 233 2.81 3.87 -7.71
N VAL A 234 2.12 4.11 -8.84
CA VAL A 234 1.79 3.07 -9.81
C VAL A 234 3.06 2.43 -10.39
N ASN A 235 4.01 3.25 -10.87
CA ASN A 235 5.27 2.76 -11.43
C ASN A 235 6.07 1.95 -10.39
N SER A 236 6.08 2.37 -9.13
CA SER A 236 6.74 1.64 -8.04
C SER A 236 6.12 0.26 -7.83
N LYS A 237 4.78 0.17 -7.77
CA LYS A 237 4.06 -1.12 -7.67
C LYS A 237 4.28 -2.04 -8.87
N GLN A 238 4.45 -1.47 -10.06
CA GLN A 238 4.80 -2.23 -11.28
C GLN A 238 6.28 -2.63 -11.36
N GLY A 239 7.11 -2.29 -10.37
CA GLY A 239 8.56 -2.55 -10.40
C GLY A 239 9.35 -1.65 -11.35
N LYS A 240 8.70 -0.63 -11.95
CA LYS A 240 9.33 0.36 -12.83
C LYS A 240 10.00 1.46 -12.00
N TYR A 241 10.98 1.05 -11.20
CA TYR A 241 11.59 1.91 -10.17
C TYR A 241 12.28 3.16 -10.73
N LYS A 242 12.85 3.10 -11.94
CA LYS A 242 13.45 4.27 -12.59
C LYS A 242 12.39 5.32 -12.93
N ASP A 243 11.29 4.88 -13.52
CA ASP A 243 10.18 5.77 -13.90
C ASP A 243 9.48 6.33 -12.66
N ALA A 244 9.36 5.52 -11.60
CA ALA A 244 8.82 5.96 -10.31
C ALA A 244 9.63 7.13 -9.73
N LEU A 245 10.97 7.02 -9.69
CA LEU A 245 11.84 8.10 -9.19
C LEU A 245 11.73 9.38 -10.02
N VAL A 246 11.61 9.28 -11.35
CA VAL A 246 11.41 10.46 -12.20
C VAL A 246 10.14 11.20 -11.80
N MET A 247 9.03 10.47 -11.60
CA MET A 247 7.75 11.08 -11.28
C MET A 247 7.73 11.63 -9.85
N TYR A 248 8.30 10.92 -8.87
CA TYR A 248 8.41 11.45 -7.52
C TYR A 248 9.30 12.69 -7.44
N ASN A 249 10.42 12.75 -8.16
CA ASN A 249 11.27 13.93 -8.16
C ASN A 249 10.57 15.14 -8.79
N LYS A 250 9.76 14.94 -9.83
CA LYS A 250 8.91 16.02 -10.38
C LYS A 250 7.88 16.52 -9.37
N SER A 251 7.22 15.61 -8.65
CA SER A 251 6.29 15.96 -7.56
C SER A 251 7.00 16.78 -6.48
N LEU A 252 8.15 16.27 -6.03
CA LEU A 252 8.94 16.88 -4.97
C LEU A 252 9.47 18.27 -5.34
N GLU A 253 9.88 18.47 -6.59
CA GLU A 253 10.33 19.77 -7.09
C GLU A 253 9.23 20.83 -6.99
N ILE A 254 8.00 20.47 -7.37
CA ILE A 254 6.83 21.35 -7.27
C ILE A 254 6.46 21.59 -5.81
N GLU A 255 6.37 20.51 -5.01
CA GLU A 255 6.05 20.59 -3.58
C GLU A 255 7.01 21.52 -2.83
N LEU A 256 8.32 21.40 -3.06
CA LEU A 256 9.34 22.26 -2.42
C LEU A 256 9.33 23.71 -2.93
N ALA A 257 8.74 23.97 -4.09
CA ALA A 257 8.63 25.32 -4.64
C ALA A 257 7.42 26.08 -4.06
N GLN A 258 6.32 25.37 -3.77
CA GLN A 258 5.05 25.96 -3.36
C GLN A 258 4.67 25.76 -1.89
N LEU A 259 5.25 24.75 -1.23
CA LEU A 259 4.95 24.42 0.17
C LEU A 259 6.15 24.70 1.07
N ASP A 260 5.88 24.83 2.36
CA ASP A 260 6.92 24.88 3.37
C ASP A 260 7.69 23.55 3.41
N GLU A 261 9.00 23.61 3.72
CA GLU A 261 9.89 22.43 3.72
C GLU A 261 9.44 21.35 4.73
N ASP A 262 8.63 21.72 5.70
CA ASP A 262 8.08 20.85 6.75
C ASP A 262 6.71 20.24 6.37
N ASP A 263 6.22 20.43 5.13
CA ASP A 263 4.92 19.93 4.71
C ASP A 263 4.81 18.39 4.67
N ALA A 264 3.62 17.87 5.01
CA ALA A 264 3.35 16.44 5.09
C ALA A 264 3.44 15.74 3.72
N SER A 265 3.10 16.44 2.63
CA SER A 265 3.22 15.92 1.27
C SER A 265 4.68 15.70 0.88
N VAL A 266 5.56 16.67 1.16
CA VAL A 266 7.01 16.60 0.97
C VAL A 266 7.60 15.39 1.69
N ALA A 267 7.24 15.19 2.96
CA ALA A 267 7.68 14.03 3.72
C ALA A 267 7.22 12.70 3.09
N THR A 268 5.96 12.64 2.65
CA THR A 268 5.39 11.45 2.01
C THR A 268 6.11 11.11 0.71
N THR A 269 6.41 12.13 -0.11
CA THR A 269 7.18 11.96 -1.35
C THR A 269 8.60 11.45 -1.06
N TYR A 270 9.30 12.01 -0.05
CA TYR A 270 10.59 11.48 0.39
C TYR A 270 10.50 10.01 0.82
N LEU A 271 9.52 9.64 1.64
CA LEU A 271 9.36 8.27 2.11
C LEU A 271 9.17 7.29 0.94
N ASN A 272 8.36 7.66 -0.06
CA ASN A 272 8.12 6.84 -1.24
C ASN A 272 9.37 6.71 -2.14
N ILE A 273 10.16 7.78 -2.30
CA ILE A 273 11.47 7.72 -2.96
C ILE A 273 12.40 6.74 -2.22
N ALA A 274 12.43 6.80 -0.89
CA ALA A 274 13.26 5.90 -0.09
C ALA A 274 12.85 4.43 -0.22
N VAL A 275 11.55 4.14 -0.26
CA VAL A 275 11.02 2.79 -0.53
C VAL A 275 11.48 2.30 -1.91
N VAL A 276 11.50 3.16 -2.92
CA VAL A 276 12.05 2.78 -4.24
C VAL A 276 13.54 2.46 -4.16
N TYR A 277 14.34 3.26 -3.45
CA TYR A 277 15.76 2.95 -3.23
C TYR A 277 15.98 1.64 -2.48
N GLN A 278 15.15 1.35 -1.47
CA GLN A 278 15.16 0.08 -0.76
C GLN A 278 14.91 -1.10 -1.71
N HIS A 279 13.92 -1.00 -2.60
CA HIS A 279 13.65 -2.05 -3.60
C HIS A 279 14.79 -2.23 -4.61
N GLN A 280 15.56 -1.17 -4.90
CA GLN A 280 16.78 -1.25 -5.72
C GLN A 280 18.00 -1.80 -4.97
N GLY A 281 17.88 -2.11 -3.67
CA GLY A 281 19.00 -2.52 -2.81
C GLY A 281 19.96 -1.38 -2.45
N LYS A 282 19.61 -0.12 -2.76
CA LYS A 282 20.38 1.08 -2.43
C LYS A 282 20.05 1.55 -1.01
N TYR A 283 20.44 0.73 -0.04
CA TYR A 283 20.03 0.91 1.35
C TYR A 283 20.55 2.21 1.98
N ASP A 284 21.76 2.65 1.65
CA ASP A 284 22.31 3.90 2.22
C ASP A 284 21.60 5.14 1.67
N ASP A 285 21.25 5.14 0.37
CA ASP A 285 20.41 6.18 -0.24
C ASP A 285 19.02 6.20 0.40
N ALA A 286 18.41 5.03 0.60
CA ALA A 286 17.10 4.91 1.26
C ALA A 286 17.13 5.51 2.68
N LEU A 287 18.13 5.16 3.50
CA LEU A 287 18.27 5.71 4.86
C LEU A 287 18.52 7.22 4.85
N SER A 288 19.28 7.73 3.88
CA SER A 288 19.52 9.17 3.72
C SER A 288 18.23 9.94 3.46
N ILE A 289 17.40 9.43 2.54
CA ILE A 289 16.12 10.06 2.21
C ILE A 289 15.09 9.89 3.34
N MET A 290 15.03 8.75 4.03
CA MET A 290 14.16 8.57 5.21
C MET A 290 14.49 9.56 6.33
N LYS A 291 15.77 9.90 6.52
CA LYS A 291 16.17 10.95 7.49
C LYS A 291 15.63 12.33 7.11
N LYS A 292 15.56 12.66 5.81
CA LYS A 292 14.93 13.90 5.34
C LYS A 292 13.43 13.90 5.63
N SER A 293 12.74 12.80 5.28
CA SER A 293 11.32 12.63 5.61
C SER A 293 11.03 12.79 7.09
N LEU A 294 11.86 12.20 7.96
CA LEU A 294 11.70 12.30 9.40
C LEU A 294 11.92 13.74 9.89
N ALA A 295 12.97 14.43 9.41
CA ALA A 295 13.25 15.81 9.79
C ALA A 295 12.10 16.76 9.39
N THR A 296 11.54 16.61 8.19
CA THR A 296 10.34 17.33 7.72
C THR A 296 9.17 17.11 8.67
N GLN A 297 8.85 15.86 9.02
CA GLN A 297 7.72 15.52 9.90
C GLN A 297 7.93 16.02 11.33
N GLU A 298 9.14 15.87 11.89
CA GLU A 298 9.46 16.30 13.25
C GLU A 298 9.39 17.83 13.43
N ALA A 299 9.73 18.60 12.39
CA ALA A 299 9.67 20.06 12.42
C ALA A 299 8.22 20.58 12.56
N LYS A 300 7.27 20.00 11.82
CA LYS A 300 5.86 20.44 11.80
C LYS A 300 5.00 19.80 12.88
N LEU A 301 5.16 18.49 13.10
CA LEU A 301 4.21 17.68 13.87
C LEU A 301 4.80 17.17 15.20
N GLY A 302 6.11 17.34 15.40
CA GLY A 302 6.83 16.85 16.57
C GLY A 302 7.24 15.37 16.48
N GLY A 303 8.14 14.96 17.39
CA GLY A 303 8.78 13.63 17.38
C GLY A 303 7.83 12.43 17.48
N ASN A 304 6.66 12.60 18.09
CA ASN A 304 5.73 11.51 18.42
C ASN A 304 4.55 11.40 17.45
N HIS A 305 4.60 12.06 16.29
CA HIS A 305 3.53 11.98 15.31
C HIS A 305 3.48 10.58 14.64
N PRO A 306 2.30 9.98 14.39
CA PRO A 306 2.16 8.65 13.76
C PRO A 306 2.93 8.47 12.44
N SER A 307 3.09 9.54 11.65
CA SER A 307 3.87 9.49 10.40
C SER A 307 5.33 9.07 10.64
N ASN A 308 5.92 9.45 11.78
CA ASN A 308 7.28 9.09 12.14
C ASN A 308 7.39 7.60 12.42
N ALA A 309 6.33 6.97 12.96
CA ALA A 309 6.31 5.54 13.22
C ALA A 309 6.47 4.72 11.93
N THR A 310 5.84 5.16 10.84
CA THR A 310 5.97 4.52 9.52
C THR A 310 7.40 4.68 8.98
N THR A 311 7.98 5.88 9.10
CA THR A 311 9.37 6.14 8.69
C THR A 311 10.35 5.26 9.45
N TYR A 312 10.21 5.15 10.78
CA TYR A 312 11.01 4.25 11.61
C TYR A 312 10.82 2.78 11.24
N LEU A 313 9.60 2.34 10.94
CA LEU A 313 9.32 0.99 10.46
C LEU A 313 10.10 0.67 9.18
N ASN A 314 10.09 1.59 8.21
CA ASN A 314 10.81 1.42 6.95
C ASN A 314 12.34 1.45 7.14
N MET A 315 12.86 2.34 8.01
CA MET A 315 14.28 2.34 8.37
C MET A 315 14.71 1.02 9.02
N GLY A 316 13.89 0.48 9.94
CA GLY A 316 14.13 -0.81 10.56
C GLY A 316 14.18 -1.95 9.55
N HIS A 317 13.32 -1.91 8.54
CA HIS A 317 13.33 -2.90 7.46
C HIS A 317 14.58 -2.79 6.58
N VAL A 318 15.06 -1.59 6.29
CA VAL A 318 16.35 -1.39 5.60
C VAL A 318 17.51 -1.97 6.41
N PHE A 319 17.59 -1.68 7.71
CA PHE A 319 18.62 -2.25 8.58
C PHE A 319 18.54 -3.77 8.68
N TYR A 320 17.33 -4.34 8.76
CA TYR A 320 17.11 -5.79 8.74
C TYR A 320 17.67 -6.43 7.46
N LYS A 321 17.42 -5.83 6.29
CA LYS A 321 17.96 -6.31 5.01
C LYS A 321 19.48 -6.18 4.90
N GLN A 322 20.09 -5.22 5.60
CA GLN A 322 21.54 -5.11 5.73
C GLN A 322 22.15 -6.10 6.75
N GLY A 323 21.34 -6.88 7.47
CA GLY A 323 21.80 -7.74 8.56
C GLY A 323 22.18 -6.99 9.85
N LYS A 324 21.90 -5.68 9.92
CA LYS A 324 22.15 -4.84 11.10
C LYS A 324 20.98 -4.95 12.07
N TYR A 325 20.87 -6.12 12.71
CA TYR A 325 19.71 -6.49 13.51
C TYR A 325 19.48 -5.58 14.73
N ASP A 326 20.54 -5.09 15.38
CA ASP A 326 20.39 -4.21 16.54
C ASP A 326 19.87 -2.82 16.15
N ASP A 327 20.33 -2.27 15.03
CA ASP A 327 19.80 -1.02 14.46
C ASP A 327 18.34 -1.19 14.02
N ALA A 328 17.99 -2.35 13.46
CA ALA A 328 16.61 -2.68 13.09
C ALA A 328 15.69 -2.70 14.31
N LEU A 329 16.09 -3.38 15.40
CA LEU A 329 15.34 -3.41 16.65
C LEU A 329 15.15 -2.00 17.22
N LEU A 330 16.18 -1.16 17.22
CA LEU A 330 16.07 0.21 17.70
C LEU A 330 14.99 0.99 16.95
N MET A 331 14.97 0.91 15.61
CA MET A 331 13.97 1.61 14.81
C MET A 331 12.56 1.03 15.02
N TYR A 332 12.41 -0.29 15.05
CA TYR A 332 11.10 -0.91 15.30
C TYR A 332 10.55 -0.59 16.69
N HIS A 333 11.41 -0.50 17.72
CA HIS A 333 10.99 -0.08 19.05
C HIS A 333 10.53 1.37 19.10
N LYS A 334 11.19 2.30 18.39
CA LYS A 334 10.71 3.68 18.25
C LYS A 334 9.34 3.76 17.58
N SER A 335 9.15 2.99 16.50
CA SER A 335 7.85 2.87 15.84
C SER A 335 6.78 2.34 16.80
N LEU A 336 7.09 1.26 17.52
CA LEU A 336 6.20 0.66 18.51
C LEU A 336 5.78 1.65 19.61
N GLU A 337 6.73 2.40 20.17
CA GLU A 337 6.46 3.39 21.22
C GLU A 337 5.48 4.48 20.77
N ILE A 338 5.67 5.00 19.55
CA ILE A 338 4.77 6.01 18.96
C ILE A 338 3.37 5.41 18.76
N GLU A 339 3.26 4.23 18.15
CA GLU A 339 1.97 3.59 17.88
C GLU A 339 1.20 3.28 19.17
N GLN A 340 1.88 2.80 20.21
CA GLN A 340 1.27 2.54 21.52
C GLN A 340 0.81 3.82 22.21
N ALA A 341 1.60 4.90 22.14
CA ALA A 341 1.24 6.18 22.74
C ALA A 341 0.02 6.81 22.06
N GLN A 342 -0.10 6.67 20.75
CA GLN A 342 -1.15 7.32 19.95
C GLN A 342 -2.46 6.51 19.91
N HIS A 343 -2.37 5.20 19.75
CA HIS A 343 -3.56 4.35 19.50
C HIS A 343 -3.86 3.34 20.61
N GLY A 344 -2.96 3.21 21.59
CA GLY A 344 -3.06 2.22 22.67
C GLY A 344 -2.55 0.82 22.27
N GLU A 345 -2.33 -0.03 23.27
CA GLU A 345 -1.61 -1.31 23.11
C GLU A 345 -2.27 -2.34 22.19
N ASN A 346 -3.59 -2.25 22.01
CA ASN A 346 -4.39 -3.24 21.27
C ASN A 346 -4.76 -2.78 19.84
N HIS A 347 -4.24 -1.65 19.38
CA HIS A 347 -4.54 -1.14 18.05
C HIS A 347 -3.80 -1.93 16.96
N SER A 348 -4.40 -2.03 15.77
CA SER A 348 -3.85 -2.81 14.64
C SER A 348 -2.47 -2.33 14.20
N SER A 349 -2.17 -1.03 14.32
CA SER A 349 -0.87 -0.45 13.96
C SER A 349 0.29 -0.94 14.84
N VAL A 350 0.01 -1.34 16.10
CA VAL A 350 1.00 -1.90 17.04
C VAL A 350 1.46 -3.30 16.66
N ALA A 351 0.66 -4.04 15.90
CA ALA A 351 0.99 -5.41 15.50
C ALA A 351 2.19 -5.48 14.54
N THR A 352 2.30 -4.55 13.59
CA THR A 352 3.37 -4.58 12.57
C THR A 352 4.78 -4.43 13.17
N PRO A 353 5.04 -3.47 14.07
CA PRO A 353 6.32 -3.40 14.78
C PRO A 353 6.64 -4.69 15.54
N TYR A 354 5.66 -5.29 16.25
CA TYR A 354 5.86 -6.57 16.93
C TYR A 354 6.23 -7.69 15.95
N HIS A 355 5.51 -7.83 14.83
CA HIS A 355 5.84 -8.82 13.81
C HIS A 355 7.29 -8.71 13.34
N ASN A 356 7.74 -7.49 13.05
CA ASN A 356 9.09 -7.23 12.56
C ASN A 356 10.17 -7.44 13.63
N ILE A 357 9.92 -7.05 14.89
CA ILE A 357 10.81 -7.36 16.02
C ILE A 357 10.95 -8.88 16.19
N GLY A 358 9.85 -9.62 16.09
CA GLY A 358 9.85 -11.07 16.16
C GLY A 358 10.70 -11.73 15.07
N GLN A 359 10.62 -11.22 13.83
CA GLN A 359 11.49 -11.68 12.74
C GLN A 359 12.97 -11.43 13.01
N VAL A 360 13.32 -10.26 13.57
CA VAL A 360 14.71 -9.96 13.94
C VAL A 360 15.21 -10.93 15.01
N TYR A 361 14.43 -11.19 16.06
CA TYR A 361 14.81 -12.16 17.08
C TYR A 361 14.99 -13.58 16.52
N SER A 362 14.16 -14.00 15.56
CA SER A 362 14.36 -15.28 14.87
C SER A 362 15.72 -15.32 14.17
N LYS A 363 16.08 -14.26 13.43
CA LYS A 363 17.38 -14.18 12.74
C LYS A 363 18.59 -14.09 13.68
N GLN A 364 18.40 -13.61 14.90
CA GLN A 364 19.41 -13.65 15.96
C GLN A 364 19.47 -15.01 16.69
N GLY A 365 18.62 -15.98 16.34
CA GLY A 365 18.52 -17.27 17.04
C GLY A 365 17.82 -17.20 18.40
N LYS A 366 17.25 -16.03 18.76
CA LYS A 366 16.50 -15.80 20.00
C LYS A 366 15.05 -16.23 19.84
N TYR A 367 14.86 -17.51 19.57
CA TYR A 367 13.59 -18.01 19.08
C TYR A 367 12.44 -17.91 20.10
N ASP A 368 12.70 -18.05 21.40
CA ASP A 368 11.65 -17.92 22.42
C ASP A 368 11.17 -16.46 22.57
N ASP A 369 12.08 -15.49 22.46
CA ASP A 369 11.75 -14.06 22.41
C ASP A 369 10.94 -13.73 21.14
N ALA A 370 11.33 -14.32 20.01
CA ALA A 370 10.61 -14.19 18.75
C ALA A 370 9.16 -14.69 18.89
N LEU A 371 8.96 -15.90 19.40
CA LEU A 371 7.62 -16.46 19.63
C LEU A 371 6.80 -15.61 20.59
N SER A 372 7.39 -15.12 21.68
CA SER A 372 6.71 -14.25 22.65
C SER A 372 6.16 -12.98 21.99
N ILE A 373 7.00 -12.30 21.22
CA ILE A 373 6.62 -11.05 20.54
C ILE A 373 5.64 -11.30 19.37
N LEU A 374 5.86 -12.35 18.56
CA LEU A 374 4.95 -12.70 17.47
C LEU A 374 3.55 -13.07 17.99
N ASN A 375 3.45 -13.72 19.16
CA ASN A 375 2.16 -14.01 19.77
C ASN A 375 1.41 -12.75 20.22
N LYS A 376 2.11 -11.69 20.66
CA LYS A 376 1.46 -10.38 20.92
C LYS A 376 0.86 -9.80 19.65
N SER A 377 1.62 -9.80 18.55
CA SER A 377 1.12 -9.38 17.23
C SER A 377 -0.10 -10.21 16.80
N LEU A 378 -0.04 -11.53 16.98
CA LEU A 378 -1.13 -12.45 16.63
C LEU A 378 -2.40 -12.16 17.43
N GLN A 379 -2.28 -11.93 18.74
CA GLN A 379 -3.43 -11.59 19.59
C GLN A 379 -4.12 -10.30 19.15
N ILE A 380 -3.34 -9.25 18.84
CA ILE A 380 -3.88 -7.99 18.32
C ILE A 380 -4.64 -8.24 17.02
N GLN A 381 -4.00 -8.91 16.05
CA GLN A 381 -4.60 -9.16 14.74
C GLN A 381 -5.87 -10.03 14.82
N LEU A 382 -5.87 -11.05 15.69
CA LEU A 382 -7.07 -11.87 15.95
C LEU A 382 -8.21 -11.03 16.54
N SER A 383 -7.91 -10.13 17.47
CA SER A 383 -8.93 -9.29 18.11
C SER A 383 -9.51 -8.23 17.18
N GLN A 384 -8.69 -7.66 16.29
CA GLN A 384 -9.08 -6.54 15.42
C GLN A 384 -9.69 -7.00 14.10
N LEU A 385 -9.15 -8.08 13.50
CA LEU A 385 -9.50 -8.50 12.14
C LEU A 385 -10.18 -9.88 12.08
N GLY A 386 -10.15 -10.64 13.18
CA GLY A 386 -10.73 -11.99 13.25
C GLY A 386 -9.83 -13.11 12.71
N GLU A 387 -10.25 -14.35 12.96
CA GLU A 387 -9.43 -15.56 12.73
C GLU A 387 -9.09 -15.84 11.26
N ASN A 388 -9.91 -15.38 10.34
CA ASN A 388 -9.79 -15.66 8.91
C ASN A 388 -9.08 -14.55 8.13
N HIS A 389 -8.53 -13.53 8.78
CA HIS A 389 -7.85 -12.45 8.06
C HIS A 389 -6.46 -12.87 7.55
N PHE A 390 -6.05 -12.35 6.38
CA PHE A 390 -4.74 -12.66 5.78
C PHE A 390 -3.55 -12.37 6.70
N SER A 391 -3.56 -11.23 7.40
CA SER A 391 -2.52 -10.88 8.38
C SER A 391 -2.32 -11.94 9.47
N VAL A 392 -3.39 -12.63 9.88
CA VAL A 392 -3.33 -13.74 10.85
C VAL A 392 -2.65 -14.95 10.22
N ALA A 393 -2.95 -15.25 8.95
CA ALA A 393 -2.27 -16.33 8.21
C ALA A 393 -0.76 -16.07 8.06
N THR A 394 -0.36 -14.84 7.73
CA THR A 394 1.05 -14.44 7.63
C THR A 394 1.80 -14.61 8.96
N LEU A 395 1.14 -14.30 10.09
CA LEU A 395 1.72 -14.52 11.42
C LEU A 395 1.84 -16.00 11.75
N TYR A 396 0.85 -16.84 11.43
CA TYR A 396 0.98 -18.29 11.59
C TYR A 396 2.14 -18.84 10.75
N HIS A 397 2.28 -18.41 9.49
CA HIS A 397 3.43 -18.79 8.68
C HIS A 397 4.75 -18.40 9.37
N THR A 398 4.87 -17.15 9.82
CA THR A 398 6.10 -16.65 10.47
C THR A 398 6.41 -17.42 11.75
N ILE A 399 5.42 -17.67 12.61
CA ILE A 399 5.58 -18.48 13.83
C ILE A 399 5.98 -19.92 13.47
N GLY A 400 5.40 -20.49 12.41
CA GLY A 400 5.77 -21.79 11.88
C GLY A 400 7.24 -21.85 11.45
N GLN A 401 7.73 -20.78 10.81
CA GLN A 401 9.15 -20.65 10.46
C GLN A 401 10.04 -20.59 11.70
N VAL A 402 9.66 -19.85 12.74
CA VAL A 402 10.43 -19.83 14.01
C VAL A 402 10.50 -21.22 14.64
N TYR A 403 9.38 -21.96 14.68
CA TYR A 403 9.37 -23.34 15.17
C TYR A 403 10.24 -24.27 14.31
N TYR A 404 10.23 -24.08 12.99
CA TYR A 404 11.07 -24.84 12.07
C TYR A 404 12.56 -24.56 12.33
N GLU A 405 12.96 -23.29 12.46
CA GLU A 405 14.33 -22.88 12.81
C GLU A 405 14.77 -23.40 14.20
N GLN A 406 13.82 -23.60 15.14
CA GLN A 406 14.06 -24.28 16.43
C GLN A 406 14.19 -25.82 16.32
N GLY A 407 13.92 -26.44 15.17
CA GLY A 407 13.83 -27.89 15.00
C GLY A 407 12.53 -28.52 15.54
N LYS A 408 11.53 -27.71 15.92
CA LYS A 408 10.21 -28.17 16.39
C LYS A 408 9.26 -28.38 15.22
N PHE A 409 9.57 -29.35 14.36
CA PHE A 409 8.89 -29.55 13.08
C PHE A 409 7.37 -29.83 13.19
N ASN A 410 6.90 -30.49 14.27
CA ASN A 410 5.46 -30.72 14.47
C ASN A 410 4.71 -29.42 14.77
N ASP A 411 5.30 -28.52 15.56
CA ASP A 411 4.71 -27.22 15.87
C ASP A 411 4.73 -26.32 14.62
N ALA A 412 5.82 -26.38 13.83
CA ALA A 412 5.91 -25.71 12.53
C ALA A 412 4.79 -26.16 11.59
N LEU A 413 4.62 -27.48 11.40
CA LEU A 413 3.55 -28.06 10.58
C LEU A 413 2.17 -27.62 11.07
N SER A 414 1.93 -27.57 12.39
CA SER A 414 0.66 -27.08 12.95
C SER A 414 0.38 -25.64 12.53
N MET A 415 1.38 -24.76 12.62
CA MET A 415 1.22 -23.35 12.25
C MET A 415 1.08 -23.15 10.73
N TYR A 416 1.88 -23.83 9.92
CA TYR A 416 1.75 -23.76 8.45
C TYR A 416 0.37 -24.24 7.99
N ASN A 417 -0.17 -25.31 8.59
CA ASN A 417 -1.52 -25.78 8.26
C ASN A 417 -2.62 -24.77 8.68
N LYS A 418 -2.43 -24.03 9.78
CA LYS A 418 -3.35 -22.93 10.14
C LYS A 418 -3.33 -21.81 9.11
N SER A 419 -2.14 -21.39 8.66
CA SER A 419 -1.99 -20.41 7.58
C SER A 419 -2.65 -20.90 6.28
N LEU A 420 -2.38 -22.15 5.88
CA LEU A 420 -2.98 -22.76 4.69
C LEU A 420 -4.51 -22.80 4.74
N LYS A 421 -5.09 -23.15 5.90
CA LYS A 421 -6.55 -23.19 6.11
C LYS A 421 -7.22 -21.83 5.91
N ILE A 422 -6.49 -20.73 6.17
CA ILE A 422 -6.99 -19.37 6.00
C ILE A 422 -6.80 -18.91 4.54
N GLU A 423 -5.61 -19.10 3.98
CA GLU A 423 -5.25 -18.56 2.65
C GLU A 423 -5.92 -19.31 1.50
N GLN A 424 -5.99 -20.64 1.57
CA GLN A 424 -6.49 -21.48 0.46
C GLN A 424 -7.92 -21.12 0.01
N PRO A 425 -8.93 -21.00 0.90
CA PRO A 425 -10.28 -20.64 0.46
C PRO A 425 -10.40 -19.21 -0.08
N GLN A 426 -9.46 -18.31 0.23
CA GLN A 426 -9.53 -16.90 -0.16
C GLN A 426 -8.78 -16.60 -1.46
N LEU A 427 -7.61 -17.22 -1.64
CA LEU A 427 -6.76 -17.01 -2.81
C LEU A 427 -6.99 -18.04 -3.92
N GLY A 428 -7.60 -19.17 -3.57
CA GLY A 428 -7.73 -20.33 -4.44
C GLY A 428 -6.49 -21.23 -4.43
N ASP A 429 -6.67 -22.46 -4.91
CA ASP A 429 -5.65 -23.52 -4.83
C ASP A 429 -4.37 -23.23 -5.63
N ASN A 430 -4.48 -22.37 -6.65
CA ASN A 430 -3.40 -22.10 -7.59
C ASN A 430 -2.63 -20.80 -7.29
N HIS A 431 -2.77 -20.21 -6.10
CA HIS A 431 -2.06 -18.96 -5.78
C HIS A 431 -0.60 -19.22 -5.34
N PRO A 432 0.40 -18.38 -5.74
CA PRO A 432 1.81 -18.58 -5.37
C PRO A 432 2.11 -18.66 -3.86
N SER A 433 1.30 -18.01 -3.01
CA SER A 433 1.47 -18.12 -1.55
C SER A 433 1.15 -19.53 -1.01
N ILE A 434 0.17 -20.21 -1.63
CA ILE A 434 -0.17 -21.61 -1.33
C ILE A 434 0.99 -22.54 -1.70
N ALA A 435 1.65 -22.27 -2.82
CA ALA A 435 2.86 -23.00 -3.21
C ALA A 435 3.99 -22.82 -2.18
N THR A 436 4.15 -21.61 -1.65
CA THR A 436 5.16 -21.30 -0.61
C THR A 436 4.88 -22.06 0.68
N LEU A 437 3.61 -22.16 1.08
CA LEU A 437 3.19 -22.97 2.24
C LEU A 437 3.45 -24.46 2.03
N TYR A 438 3.12 -25.01 0.86
CA TYR A 438 3.44 -26.39 0.56
C TYR A 438 4.95 -26.67 0.56
N ASN A 439 5.77 -25.74 0.07
CA ASN A 439 7.22 -25.88 0.14
C ASN A 439 7.70 -25.90 1.60
N SER A 440 7.18 -25.01 2.44
CA SER A 440 7.52 -24.93 3.88
C SER A 440 7.11 -26.19 4.66
N ILE A 441 5.92 -26.74 4.37
CA ILE A 441 5.45 -28.01 4.91
C ILE A 441 6.33 -29.16 4.39
N GLY A 442 6.69 -29.14 3.11
CA GLY A 442 7.58 -30.11 2.48
C GLY A 442 8.93 -30.17 3.19
N LEU A 443 9.59 -29.02 3.39
CA LEU A 443 10.85 -28.90 4.14
C LEU A 443 10.74 -29.48 5.55
N ALA A 444 9.67 -29.17 6.29
CA ALA A 444 9.45 -29.75 7.62
C ALA A 444 9.32 -31.29 7.57
N TYR A 445 8.76 -31.87 6.50
CA TYR A 445 8.74 -33.32 6.31
C TYR A 445 10.10 -33.91 5.91
N ILE A 446 10.91 -33.19 5.13
CA ILE A 446 12.29 -33.61 4.82
C ILE A 446 13.07 -33.80 6.11
N ASP A 447 13.04 -32.82 7.01
CA ASP A 447 13.83 -32.86 8.24
C ASP A 447 13.27 -33.83 9.29
N GLN A 448 12.01 -34.27 9.13
CA GLN A 448 11.45 -35.40 9.86
C GLN A 448 11.80 -36.78 9.24
N GLY A 449 12.46 -36.81 8.08
CA GLY A 449 12.72 -38.03 7.31
C GLY A 449 11.47 -38.62 6.62
N LYS A 450 10.38 -37.87 6.53
CA LYS A 450 9.12 -38.30 5.89
C LYS A 450 9.14 -37.97 4.40
N ASN A 451 9.99 -38.69 3.67
CA ASN A 451 10.31 -38.39 2.27
C ASN A 451 9.09 -38.40 1.33
N ASP A 452 8.14 -39.32 1.50
CA ASP A 452 6.96 -39.41 0.63
C ASP A 452 5.97 -38.24 0.86
N ASP A 453 5.78 -37.85 2.13
CA ASP A 453 4.97 -36.68 2.48
C ASP A 453 5.63 -35.39 1.95
N ALA A 454 6.96 -35.28 2.06
CA ALA A 454 7.72 -34.17 1.52
C ALA A 454 7.55 -34.04 0.00
N LEU A 455 7.76 -35.13 -0.75
CA LEU A 455 7.57 -35.13 -2.21
C LEU A 455 6.13 -34.80 -2.60
N SER A 456 5.13 -35.29 -1.85
CA SER A 456 3.72 -34.95 -2.08
C SER A 456 3.48 -33.44 -2.00
N MET A 457 4.00 -32.78 -0.97
CA MET A 457 3.86 -31.32 -0.81
C MET A 457 4.66 -30.54 -1.85
N LEU A 458 5.91 -30.92 -2.10
CA LEU A 458 6.78 -30.25 -3.08
C LEU A 458 6.23 -30.38 -4.51
N ASN A 459 5.62 -31.51 -4.88
CA ASN A 459 4.96 -31.65 -6.18
C ASN A 459 3.74 -30.72 -6.31
N LYS A 460 2.96 -30.52 -5.24
CA LYS A 460 1.86 -29.54 -5.24
C LYS A 460 2.39 -28.12 -5.42
N SER A 461 3.45 -27.77 -4.70
CA SER A 461 4.13 -26.47 -4.83
C SER A 461 4.63 -26.24 -6.25
N LEU A 462 5.40 -27.19 -6.80
CA LEU A 462 5.95 -27.13 -8.15
C LEU A 462 4.88 -26.95 -9.23
N LYS A 463 3.77 -27.68 -9.12
CA LYS A 463 2.66 -27.57 -10.08
C LYS A 463 2.11 -26.14 -10.12
N ILE A 464 1.86 -25.54 -8.96
CA ILE A 464 1.34 -24.17 -8.86
C ILE A 464 2.38 -23.18 -9.41
N GLU A 465 3.65 -23.32 -9.03
CA GLU A 465 4.72 -22.41 -9.47
C GLU A 465 4.91 -22.44 -10.99
N LEU A 466 4.87 -23.62 -11.62
CA LEU A 466 4.94 -23.75 -13.08
C LEU A 466 3.75 -23.07 -13.76
N GLU A 467 2.54 -23.25 -13.24
CA GLU A 467 1.33 -22.65 -13.80
C GLU A 467 1.30 -21.11 -13.67
N GLN A 468 1.81 -20.55 -12.56
CA GLN A 468 1.67 -19.12 -12.27
C GLN A 468 2.89 -18.26 -12.57
N LEU A 469 4.09 -18.81 -12.40
CA LEU A 469 5.34 -18.03 -12.43
C LEU A 469 6.17 -18.32 -13.71
N GLY A 470 5.85 -19.41 -14.41
CA GLY A 470 6.58 -19.89 -15.57
C GLY A 470 7.92 -20.55 -15.22
N ASP A 471 8.41 -21.40 -16.12
CA ASP A 471 9.45 -22.40 -15.88
C ASP A 471 10.80 -21.89 -15.35
N ASN A 472 11.11 -20.60 -15.54
CA ASN A 472 12.40 -20.00 -15.18
C ASN A 472 12.36 -19.20 -13.86
N HIS A 473 11.30 -19.31 -13.06
CA HIS A 473 11.20 -18.55 -11.81
C HIS A 473 12.12 -19.11 -10.70
N PRO A 474 12.80 -18.27 -9.89
CA PRO A 474 13.68 -18.72 -8.80
C PRO A 474 13.04 -19.69 -7.77
N ASN A 475 11.74 -19.55 -7.51
CA ASN A 475 11.02 -20.46 -6.62
C ASN A 475 11.01 -21.91 -7.14
N ILE A 476 10.82 -22.10 -8.45
CA ILE A 476 10.87 -23.42 -9.09
C ILE A 476 12.24 -24.06 -8.91
N ALA A 477 13.31 -23.26 -9.03
CA ALA A 477 14.66 -23.74 -8.77
C ALA A 477 14.82 -24.24 -7.32
N THR A 478 14.22 -23.53 -6.36
CA THR A 478 14.23 -23.92 -4.94
C THR A 478 13.44 -25.21 -4.72
N THR A 479 12.25 -25.33 -5.33
CA THR A 479 11.43 -26.54 -5.24
C THR A 479 12.13 -27.75 -5.86
N TYR A 480 12.78 -27.60 -7.03
CA TYR A 480 13.61 -28.66 -7.60
C TYR A 480 14.80 -29.05 -6.71
N HIS A 481 15.47 -28.07 -6.11
CA HIS A 481 16.57 -28.34 -5.17
C HIS A 481 16.10 -29.16 -3.97
N ASN A 482 14.94 -28.79 -3.39
CA ASN A 482 14.39 -29.49 -2.23
C ASN A 482 13.96 -30.92 -2.61
N MET A 483 13.30 -31.11 -3.75
CA MET A 483 12.95 -32.44 -4.26
C MET A 483 14.19 -33.30 -4.53
N ALA A 484 15.23 -32.71 -5.14
CA ALA A 484 16.50 -33.38 -5.39
C ALA A 484 17.15 -33.89 -4.10
N SER A 485 17.12 -33.08 -3.03
CA SER A 485 17.63 -33.49 -1.71
C SER A 485 16.85 -34.68 -1.15
N VAL A 486 15.54 -34.78 -1.38
CA VAL A 486 14.77 -35.96 -0.96
C VAL A 486 15.19 -37.20 -1.74
N TYR A 487 15.35 -37.09 -3.07
CA TYR A 487 15.81 -38.21 -3.89
C TYR A 487 17.22 -38.65 -3.52
N ASP A 488 18.12 -37.72 -3.20
CA ASP A 488 19.48 -38.01 -2.73
C ASP A 488 19.46 -38.79 -1.41
N HIS A 489 18.68 -38.35 -0.42
CA HIS A 489 18.50 -39.09 0.85
C HIS A 489 17.86 -40.48 0.66
N GLN A 490 17.08 -40.69 -0.41
CA GLN A 490 16.52 -42.00 -0.77
C GLN A 490 17.51 -42.90 -1.54
N GLY A 491 18.71 -42.41 -1.86
CA GLY A 491 19.68 -43.12 -2.70
C GLY A 491 19.32 -43.15 -4.20
N LYS A 492 18.32 -42.35 -4.62
CA LYS A 492 17.89 -42.22 -6.02
C LYS A 492 18.69 -41.11 -6.71
N TYR A 493 20.00 -41.33 -6.78
CA TYR A 493 20.96 -40.29 -7.16
C TYR A 493 20.77 -39.75 -8.59
N ASP A 494 20.34 -40.57 -9.56
CA ASP A 494 20.11 -40.09 -10.93
C ASP A 494 18.92 -39.11 -11.01
N ASP A 495 17.85 -39.37 -10.25
CA ASP A 495 16.71 -38.46 -10.12
C ASP A 495 17.13 -37.15 -9.42
N ALA A 496 17.94 -37.26 -8.37
CA ALA A 496 18.49 -36.10 -7.66
C ALA A 496 19.36 -35.22 -8.58
N LEU A 497 20.31 -35.81 -9.32
CA LEU A 497 21.15 -35.10 -10.28
C LEU A 497 20.33 -34.41 -11.36
N SER A 498 19.29 -35.08 -11.89
CA SER A 498 18.39 -34.49 -12.88
C SER A 498 17.73 -33.21 -12.36
N LEU A 499 17.19 -33.25 -11.13
CA LEU A 499 16.52 -32.10 -10.52
C LEU A 499 17.49 -31.00 -10.06
N TYR A 500 18.65 -31.35 -9.50
CA TYR A 500 19.68 -30.36 -9.17
C TYR A 500 20.17 -29.63 -10.43
N ASN A 501 20.35 -30.32 -11.56
CA ASN A 501 20.73 -29.67 -12.81
C ASN A 501 19.65 -28.74 -13.35
N LYS A 502 18.35 -29.08 -13.20
CA LYS A 502 17.25 -28.16 -13.53
C LYS A 502 17.28 -26.90 -12.66
N SER A 503 17.48 -27.08 -11.34
CA SER A 503 17.63 -25.95 -10.40
C SER A 503 18.81 -25.06 -10.78
N LEU A 504 19.98 -25.67 -11.05
CA LEU A 504 21.20 -24.97 -11.47
C LEU A 504 20.98 -24.16 -12.77
N THR A 505 20.30 -24.74 -13.76
CA THR A 505 20.01 -24.07 -15.03
C THR A 505 19.21 -22.79 -14.82
N ILE A 506 18.16 -22.85 -13.98
CA ILE A 506 17.34 -21.69 -13.65
C ILE A 506 18.17 -20.64 -12.88
N GLN A 507 18.94 -21.07 -11.88
CA GLN A 507 19.78 -20.16 -11.08
C GLN A 507 20.84 -19.46 -11.91
N LEU A 508 21.49 -20.16 -12.85
CA LEU A 508 22.44 -19.55 -13.78
C LEU A 508 21.78 -18.47 -14.64
N ALA A 509 20.58 -18.74 -15.16
CA ALA A 509 19.84 -17.80 -15.98
C ALA A 509 19.39 -16.54 -15.21
N GLN A 510 18.99 -16.70 -13.94
CA GLN A 510 18.41 -15.62 -13.15
C GLN A 510 19.43 -14.82 -12.33
N LEU A 511 20.47 -15.48 -11.82
CA LEU A 511 21.40 -14.92 -10.84
C LEU A 511 22.82 -14.73 -11.40
N GLY A 512 23.13 -15.38 -12.52
CA GLY A 512 24.46 -15.42 -13.10
C GLY A 512 25.40 -16.44 -12.43
N GLU A 513 26.55 -16.67 -13.08
CA GLU A 513 27.47 -17.76 -12.75
C GLU A 513 28.12 -17.65 -11.36
N ASN A 514 28.25 -16.43 -10.85
CA ASN A 514 28.96 -16.16 -9.59
C ASN A 514 28.03 -16.01 -8.38
N HIS A 515 26.77 -16.42 -8.46
CA HIS A 515 25.87 -16.30 -7.30
C HIS A 515 26.09 -17.45 -6.29
N PRO A 516 26.07 -17.20 -4.97
CA PRO A 516 26.22 -18.26 -3.95
C PRO A 516 25.24 -19.44 -4.10
N SER A 517 24.01 -19.20 -4.58
CA SER A 517 23.05 -20.28 -4.87
C SER A 517 23.51 -21.23 -5.98
N VAL A 518 24.22 -20.73 -7.00
CA VAL A 518 24.82 -21.56 -8.06
C VAL A 518 25.93 -22.42 -7.48
N ALA A 519 26.76 -21.87 -6.59
CA ALA A 519 27.78 -22.62 -5.86
C ALA A 519 27.16 -23.75 -5.03
N ARG A 520 26.07 -23.47 -4.31
CA ARG A 520 25.33 -24.48 -3.54
C ARG A 520 24.79 -25.61 -4.41
N SER A 521 24.28 -25.31 -5.60
CA SER A 521 23.82 -26.34 -6.54
C SER A 521 24.98 -27.20 -7.05
N TYR A 522 26.11 -26.60 -7.43
CA TYR A 522 27.31 -27.38 -7.78
C TYR A 522 27.81 -28.25 -6.63
N HIS A 523 27.81 -27.72 -5.41
CA HIS A 523 28.22 -28.46 -4.22
C HIS A 523 27.33 -29.69 -4.00
N LYS A 524 26.01 -29.53 -4.06
CA LYS A 524 25.07 -30.65 -3.90
C LYS A 524 25.19 -31.69 -5.03
N ILE A 525 25.37 -31.26 -6.28
CA ILE A 525 25.65 -32.18 -7.40
C ILE A 525 26.95 -32.95 -7.14
N GLY A 526 27.99 -32.27 -6.64
CA GLY A 526 29.27 -32.90 -6.30
C GLY A 526 29.13 -33.98 -5.22
N LEU A 527 28.39 -33.69 -4.14
CA LEU A 527 28.11 -34.67 -3.09
C LEU A 527 27.29 -35.86 -3.62
N THR A 528 26.29 -35.62 -4.46
CA THR A 528 25.51 -36.71 -5.07
C THR A 528 26.37 -37.61 -5.96
N TYR A 529 27.35 -37.05 -6.70
CA TYR A 529 28.31 -37.87 -7.44
C TYR A 529 29.25 -38.67 -6.54
N ASP A 530 29.68 -38.10 -5.40
CA ASP A 530 30.49 -38.83 -4.42
C ASP A 530 29.69 -40.01 -3.81
N HIS A 531 28.42 -39.80 -3.47
CA HIS A 531 27.52 -40.86 -3.03
C HIS A 531 27.31 -41.97 -4.09
N GLN A 532 27.41 -41.64 -5.39
CA GLN A 532 27.41 -42.62 -6.50
C GLN A 532 28.76 -43.33 -6.70
N GLY A 533 29.83 -42.90 -6.03
CA GLY A 533 31.19 -43.37 -6.27
C GLY A 533 31.83 -42.80 -7.54
N LYS A 534 31.26 -41.75 -8.14
CA LYS A 534 31.80 -41.04 -9.33
C LYS A 534 32.70 -39.89 -8.90
N TYR A 535 33.83 -40.23 -8.28
CA TYR A 535 34.67 -39.25 -7.59
C TYR A 535 35.27 -38.16 -8.48
N ASP A 536 35.59 -38.47 -9.75
CA ASP A 536 36.11 -37.46 -10.69
C ASP A 536 35.05 -36.39 -11.02
N ASP A 537 33.81 -36.81 -11.27
CA ASP A 537 32.68 -35.90 -11.50
C ASP A 537 32.35 -35.09 -10.23
N ALA A 538 32.40 -35.72 -9.06
CA ALA A 538 32.24 -35.07 -7.77
C ALA A 538 33.27 -33.95 -7.56
N LEU A 539 34.55 -34.27 -7.78
CA LEU A 539 35.64 -33.32 -7.64
C LEU A 539 35.52 -32.16 -8.62
N ALA A 540 35.11 -32.42 -9.87
CA ALA A 540 34.88 -31.37 -10.86
C ALA A 540 33.80 -30.37 -10.40
N MET A 541 32.70 -30.85 -9.83
CA MET A 541 31.62 -29.97 -9.35
C MET A 541 32.00 -29.23 -8.06
N LEU A 542 32.66 -29.90 -7.12
CA LEU A 542 33.15 -29.27 -5.88
C LEU A 542 34.18 -28.16 -6.17
N ASN A 543 35.04 -28.34 -7.16
CA ASN A 543 35.96 -27.27 -7.61
C ASN A 543 35.20 -26.04 -8.12
N LYS A 544 34.13 -26.21 -8.89
CA LYS A 544 33.29 -25.10 -9.36
C LYS A 544 32.61 -24.37 -8.20
N ALA A 545 32.01 -25.14 -7.28
CA ALA A 545 31.38 -24.57 -6.08
C ALA A 545 32.37 -23.77 -5.25
N LEU A 546 33.55 -24.35 -4.97
CA LEU A 546 34.58 -23.73 -4.15
C LEU A 546 35.10 -22.42 -4.75
N ALA A 547 35.32 -22.38 -6.06
CA ALA A 547 35.77 -21.17 -6.75
C ALA A 547 34.77 -20.02 -6.56
N ILE A 548 33.46 -20.30 -6.67
CA ILE A 548 32.42 -19.29 -6.48
C ILE A 548 32.32 -18.88 -5.01
N TYR A 549 32.33 -19.83 -4.07
CA TYR A 549 32.27 -19.51 -2.63
C TYR A 549 33.44 -18.64 -2.17
N ILE A 550 34.66 -18.95 -2.59
CA ILE A 550 35.84 -18.11 -2.29
C ILE A 550 35.66 -16.70 -2.87
N ALA A 551 35.22 -16.59 -4.13
CA ALA A 551 35.07 -15.29 -4.80
C ALA A 551 33.96 -14.42 -4.17
N THR A 552 32.95 -15.03 -3.58
CA THR A 552 31.74 -14.32 -3.11
C THR A 552 31.67 -14.14 -1.60
N LEU A 553 32.02 -15.18 -0.85
CA LEU A 553 31.90 -15.24 0.61
C LEU A 553 33.27 -15.15 1.30
N GLY A 554 34.35 -15.38 0.56
CA GLY A 554 35.72 -15.42 1.07
C GLY A 554 36.14 -16.79 1.58
N GLU A 555 37.45 -16.94 1.81
CA GLU A 555 38.08 -18.22 2.20
C GLU A 555 37.61 -18.75 3.56
N ASN A 556 37.29 -17.86 4.50
CA ASN A 556 36.96 -18.22 5.88
C ASN A 556 35.45 -18.40 6.13
N HIS A 557 34.61 -18.32 5.10
CA HIS A 557 33.18 -18.52 5.27
C HIS A 557 32.86 -19.99 5.58
N PRO A 558 31.89 -20.29 6.47
CA PRO A 558 31.52 -21.67 6.80
C PRO A 558 31.22 -22.55 5.57
N ASP A 559 30.44 -22.05 4.61
CA ASP A 559 30.14 -22.80 3.37
C ASP A 559 31.40 -23.09 2.54
N THR A 560 32.37 -22.16 2.50
CA THR A 560 33.66 -22.37 1.83
C THR A 560 34.43 -23.48 2.52
N ALA A 561 34.53 -23.45 3.84
CA ALA A 561 35.22 -24.46 4.63
C ALA A 561 34.59 -25.85 4.45
N THR A 562 33.26 -25.96 4.56
CA THR A 562 32.55 -27.23 4.33
C THR A 562 32.75 -27.73 2.89
N CYS A 563 32.79 -26.85 1.89
CA CYS A 563 33.07 -27.27 0.52
C CYS A 563 34.52 -27.81 0.36
N GLN A 564 35.49 -27.17 1.03
CA GLN A 564 36.89 -27.63 1.06
C GLN A 564 37.04 -29.00 1.74
N GLU A 565 36.35 -29.21 2.86
CA GLU A 565 36.35 -30.49 3.59
C GLU A 565 35.83 -31.62 2.70
N ASN A 566 34.65 -31.43 2.10
CA ASN A 566 34.07 -32.41 1.18
C ASN A 566 34.98 -32.66 -0.04
N GLN A 567 35.62 -31.61 -0.56
CA GLN A 567 36.58 -31.77 -1.66
C GLN A 567 37.80 -32.60 -1.25
N ALA A 568 38.31 -32.42 -0.03
CA ALA A 568 39.43 -33.18 0.51
C ALA A 568 39.05 -34.66 0.71
N GLU A 569 37.82 -34.92 1.17
CA GLU A 569 37.29 -36.28 1.31
C GLU A 569 37.20 -37.01 -0.03
N VAL A 570 36.62 -36.37 -1.06
CA VAL A 570 36.58 -36.95 -2.42
C VAL A 570 37.98 -37.22 -2.97
N LYS A 571 38.95 -36.31 -2.74
CA LYS A 571 40.36 -36.54 -3.13
C LYS A 571 40.96 -37.75 -2.43
N HIS A 572 40.64 -37.95 -1.14
CA HIS A 572 41.07 -39.12 -0.40
C HIS A 572 40.44 -40.41 -0.96
N HIS A 573 39.15 -40.39 -1.32
CA HIS A 573 38.51 -41.49 -2.04
C HIS A 573 39.28 -41.83 -3.32
N ILE A 574 39.54 -40.87 -4.22
CA ILE A 574 40.31 -41.10 -5.46
C ILE A 574 41.69 -41.73 -5.17
N ALA A 575 42.43 -41.19 -4.20
CA ALA A 575 43.76 -41.69 -3.84
C ALA A 575 43.72 -43.14 -3.34
N SER A 576 42.72 -43.50 -2.53
CA SER A 576 42.56 -44.87 -2.03
C SER A 576 42.23 -45.90 -3.12
N PHE A 577 41.45 -45.53 -4.15
CA PHE A 577 41.09 -46.41 -5.26
C PHE A 577 42.19 -46.56 -6.33
N THR A 578 43.08 -45.56 -6.46
CA THR A 578 44.20 -45.59 -7.41
C THR A 578 45.45 -46.28 -6.85
N SER A 579 45.47 -46.58 -5.55
CA SER A 579 46.58 -47.22 -4.85
C SER A 579 46.49 -48.77 -4.78
N THR A 580 45.42 -49.35 -5.33
CA THR A 580 45.19 -50.80 -5.49
C THR A 580 45.28 -51.20 -6.95
#